data_AF-A0A099Z1M3-F1
#
_entry.id   AF-A0A099Z1M3-F1
#
_cell.length_a   1.000
_cell.length_b   1.000
_cell.length_c   1.000
_cell.angle_alpha   90.00
_cell.angle_beta   90.00
_cell.angle_gamma   90.00
#
_symmetry.space_group_name_H-M   'P 1'
#
loop_
_entity.id
_entity.type
_entity.pdbx_description
1 polymer ?
#
loop_
_entity_poly.entity_id
_entity_poly.type
_entity_poly.pdbx_seq_one_letter_code
_entity_poly.pdbx_strand_id
1 'polypeptide(L)'
;FLDKDECSKDNGGCQHECINTVGSYVCQCRNGFVLHENKHDCKEGGIANYCTLILYIILHYLFPKNGNPWATPGQRVKLTFNEFEIEQHQECAYDHLEVFDGETEKSPILGRLCGNKLPDPLIATGNKMFLRFISDASVQRKGFQATHSTECGGRLKAEAKPKDLYSHAQFGDNNYPVQADCDWLLVAERGARVELSFQTFEVEEEADCGYDYVELFDGHDKSAMRLGRFCGSG
;
A
#
# COMPACT_ATOMS: atom_id res chain seq x y z
N PHE A 1 -32.62 -23.20 -37.37
CA PHE A 1 -33.60 -23.12 -36.27
C PHE A 1 -33.75 -21.67 -35.90
N LEU A 2 -34.98 -21.15 -35.87
CA LEU A 2 -35.23 -19.78 -35.43
C LEU A 2 -35.35 -19.81 -33.91
N ASP A 3 -34.45 -19.08 -33.25
CA ASP A 3 -34.46 -18.94 -31.79
C ASP A 3 -35.68 -18.12 -31.36
N LYS A 4 -36.30 -18.49 -30.25
CA LYS A 4 -37.47 -17.79 -29.72
C LYS A 4 -36.98 -16.92 -28.56
N ASP A 5 -37.27 -15.62 -28.62
CA ASP A 5 -36.94 -14.75 -27.50
C ASP A 5 -37.94 -14.92 -26.35
N GLU A 6 -37.54 -15.65 -25.31
CA GLU A 6 -38.35 -15.82 -24.11
C GLU A 6 -38.39 -14.57 -23.21
N CYS A 7 -37.42 -13.67 -23.32
CA CYS A 7 -37.36 -12.42 -22.54
C CYS A 7 -38.37 -11.38 -23.01
N SER A 8 -38.78 -11.46 -24.28
CA SER A 8 -39.81 -10.59 -24.88
C SER A 8 -41.19 -10.68 -24.21
N LYS A 9 -41.42 -11.68 -23.36
CA LYS A 9 -42.68 -11.84 -22.60
C LYS A 9 -42.41 -11.86 -21.09
N ASP A 10 -42.99 -10.90 -20.38
CA ASP A 10 -42.89 -10.77 -18.91
C ASP A 10 -41.45 -10.83 -18.37
N ASN A 11 -40.49 -10.32 -19.16
CA ASN A 11 -39.05 -10.35 -18.84
C ASN A 11 -38.55 -11.77 -18.52
N GLY A 12 -39.10 -12.81 -19.17
CA GLY A 12 -38.78 -14.21 -18.87
C GLY A 12 -39.10 -14.63 -17.41
N GLY A 13 -39.91 -13.86 -16.68
CA GLY A 13 -40.13 -14.06 -15.24
C GLY A 13 -38.94 -13.68 -14.37
N CYS A 14 -37.96 -12.93 -14.87
CA CYS A 14 -36.80 -12.46 -14.12
C CYS A 14 -37.15 -11.23 -13.27
N GLN A 15 -36.72 -11.21 -12.00
CA GLN A 15 -36.92 -10.06 -11.12
C GLN A 15 -36.17 -8.80 -11.59
N HIS A 16 -34.98 -8.98 -12.20
CA HIS A 16 -34.16 -7.88 -12.70
C HIS A 16 -34.03 -7.90 -14.22
N GLU A 17 -32.99 -8.53 -14.77
CA GLU A 17 -32.70 -8.50 -16.19
C GLU A 17 -32.81 -9.90 -16.79
N CYS A 18 -33.38 -10.01 -17.99
CA CYS A 18 -33.48 -11.25 -18.74
C CYS A 18 -32.59 -11.17 -19.98
N ILE A 19 -31.76 -12.18 -20.18
CA ILE A 19 -30.87 -12.30 -21.34
C ILE A 19 -31.31 -13.51 -22.16
N ASN A 20 -31.75 -13.25 -23.39
CA ASN A 20 -32.11 -14.29 -24.33
C ASN A 20 -30.84 -14.97 -24.87
N THR A 21 -30.83 -16.29 -24.92
CA THR A 21 -29.72 -17.12 -25.39
C THR A 21 -30.21 -18.07 -26.47
N VAL A 22 -29.33 -18.62 -27.30
CA VAL A 22 -29.76 -19.52 -28.37
C VAL A 22 -30.33 -20.82 -27.78
N GLY A 23 -31.65 -20.99 -27.85
CA GLY A 23 -32.42 -22.13 -27.35
C GLY A 23 -32.91 -22.02 -25.90
N SER A 24 -32.73 -20.88 -25.22
CA SER A 24 -33.13 -20.65 -23.82
C SER A 24 -33.00 -19.17 -23.42
N TYR A 25 -33.28 -18.82 -22.16
CA TYR A 25 -32.90 -17.53 -21.56
C TYR A 25 -32.30 -17.71 -20.16
N VAL A 26 -31.67 -16.65 -19.63
CA VAL A 26 -31.15 -16.59 -18.26
C VAL A 26 -31.48 -15.26 -17.59
N CYS A 27 -31.76 -15.30 -16.29
CA CYS A 27 -31.95 -14.09 -15.49
C CYS A 27 -30.62 -13.61 -14.90
N GLN A 28 -30.39 -12.30 -14.94
CA GLN A 28 -29.24 -11.63 -14.36
C GLN A 28 -29.69 -10.58 -13.34
N CYS A 29 -28.91 -10.46 -12.26
CA CYS A 29 -29.15 -9.48 -11.21
C CYS A 29 -28.27 -8.24 -11.42
N ARG A 30 -28.84 -7.06 -11.10
CA ARG A 30 -28.10 -5.79 -11.05
C ARG A 30 -27.03 -5.82 -9.96
N ASN A 31 -26.04 -4.94 -10.07
CA ASN A 31 -24.94 -4.82 -9.09
C ASN A 31 -25.47 -4.77 -7.64
N GLY A 32 -24.87 -5.58 -6.75
CA GLY A 32 -25.28 -5.71 -5.35
C GLY A 32 -26.24 -6.88 -5.06
N PHE A 33 -26.71 -7.59 -6.08
CA PHE A 33 -27.65 -8.70 -5.92
C PHE A 33 -27.11 -9.99 -6.53
N VAL A 34 -27.45 -11.13 -5.93
CA VAL A 34 -27.08 -12.47 -6.40
C VAL A 34 -28.36 -13.21 -6.79
N LEU A 35 -28.30 -13.95 -7.89
CA LEU A 35 -29.42 -14.74 -8.36
C LEU A 35 -29.77 -15.81 -7.33
N HIS A 36 -31.04 -15.82 -6.93
CA HIS A 36 -31.61 -16.77 -5.99
C HIS A 36 -31.67 -18.17 -6.60
N GLU A 37 -31.82 -19.22 -5.78
CA GLU A 37 -31.78 -20.61 -6.23
C GLU A 37 -32.91 -20.96 -7.22
N ASN A 38 -34.00 -20.21 -7.20
CA ASN A 38 -35.07 -20.33 -8.18
C ASN A 38 -34.71 -19.78 -9.57
N LYS A 39 -33.51 -19.20 -9.75
CA LYS A 39 -32.98 -18.64 -11.00
C LYS A 39 -33.78 -17.47 -11.61
N HIS A 40 -34.74 -16.93 -10.86
CA HIS A 40 -35.61 -15.84 -11.30
C HIS A 40 -35.49 -14.62 -10.39
N ASP A 41 -35.40 -14.85 -9.08
CA ASP A 41 -35.32 -13.78 -8.09
C ASP A 41 -33.87 -13.38 -7.81
N CYS A 42 -33.70 -12.17 -7.31
CA CYS A 42 -32.43 -11.58 -6.94
C CYS A 42 -32.46 -11.28 -5.45
N LYS A 43 -31.61 -11.96 -4.68
CA LYS A 43 -31.39 -11.69 -3.25
C LYS A 43 -30.26 -10.69 -3.08
N GLU A 44 -30.34 -9.85 -2.06
CA GLU A 44 -29.21 -9.00 -1.67
C GLU A 44 -27.99 -9.90 -1.43
N GLY A 45 -26.93 -9.64 -2.19
CA GLY A 45 -25.69 -10.36 -2.05
C GLY A 45 -24.97 -9.83 -0.82
N GLY A 46 -25.01 -10.56 0.30
CA GLY A 46 -24.15 -10.25 1.44
C GLY A 46 -22.68 -10.10 0.99
N ILE A 47 -22.11 -8.91 1.21
CA ILE A 47 -20.83 -8.42 0.67
C ILE A 47 -19.59 -9.11 1.32
N ALA A 48 -19.74 -10.22 2.04
CA ALA A 48 -18.61 -10.97 2.60
C ALA A 48 -17.62 -11.47 1.52
N ASN A 49 -18.09 -11.67 0.28
CA ASN A 49 -17.25 -12.16 -0.84
C ASN A 49 -16.68 -11.05 -1.73
N TYR A 50 -17.26 -9.83 -1.72
CA TYR A 50 -16.72 -8.71 -2.49
C TYR A 50 -15.68 -7.92 -1.69
N CYS A 51 -15.77 -7.88 -0.35
CA CYS A 51 -14.76 -7.22 0.48
C CYS A 51 -13.40 -7.96 0.41
N THR A 52 -13.42 -9.30 0.35
CA THR A 52 -12.23 -10.12 0.10
C THR A 52 -11.71 -10.02 -1.34
N LEU A 53 -12.59 -9.97 -2.34
CA LEU A 53 -12.20 -9.82 -3.74
C LEU A 53 -11.63 -8.42 -4.04
N ILE A 54 -12.22 -7.36 -3.49
CA ILE A 54 -11.75 -5.97 -3.62
C ILE A 54 -10.43 -5.79 -2.85
N LEU A 55 -10.27 -6.39 -1.67
CA LEU A 55 -8.97 -6.42 -0.96
C LEU A 55 -7.90 -7.13 -1.79
N TYR A 56 -8.22 -8.29 -2.39
CA TYR A 56 -7.32 -9.01 -3.30
C TYR A 56 -6.99 -8.22 -4.57
N ILE A 57 -7.97 -7.50 -5.14
CA ILE A 57 -7.82 -6.65 -6.31
C ILE A 57 -6.98 -5.42 -5.97
N ILE A 58 -7.22 -4.71 -4.86
CA ILE A 58 -6.42 -3.55 -4.42
C ILE A 58 -4.98 -3.98 -4.13
N LEU A 59 -4.76 -5.12 -3.48
CA LEU A 59 -3.43 -5.73 -3.37
C LEU A 59 -2.82 -5.95 -4.76
N HIS A 60 -3.53 -6.57 -5.70
CA HIS A 60 -3.03 -6.82 -7.06
C HIS A 60 -2.79 -5.54 -7.90
N TYR A 61 -3.54 -4.45 -7.69
CA TYR A 61 -3.41 -3.20 -8.44
C TYR A 61 -2.36 -2.24 -7.83
N LEU A 62 -2.13 -2.30 -6.51
CA LEU A 62 -1.05 -1.55 -5.86
C LEU A 62 0.35 -2.17 -6.11
N PHE A 63 0.41 -3.45 -6.48
CA PHE A 63 1.64 -4.11 -6.91
C PHE A 63 1.67 -4.26 -8.44
N PRO A 64 2.22 -3.28 -9.20
CA PRO A 64 2.31 -3.39 -10.65
C PRO A 64 3.12 -4.63 -11.04
N LYS A 65 2.55 -5.48 -11.88
CA LYS A 65 3.20 -6.71 -12.36
C LYS A 65 4.40 -6.48 -13.31
N ASN A 66 4.84 -5.24 -13.55
CA ASN A 66 5.92 -4.93 -14.50
C ASN A 66 6.88 -3.80 -14.05
N GLY A 67 7.00 -3.54 -12.74
CA GLY A 67 8.06 -2.68 -12.18
C GLY A 67 8.69 -3.39 -10.99
N ASN A 68 10.01 -3.26 -10.79
CA ASN A 68 10.76 -3.96 -9.74
C ASN A 68 10.03 -3.88 -8.38
N PRO A 69 9.40 -4.98 -7.89
CA PRO A 69 8.32 -4.91 -6.92
C PRO A 69 8.78 -4.79 -5.46
N TRP A 70 9.99 -4.32 -5.20
CA TRP A 70 10.50 -4.13 -3.85
C TRP A 70 11.12 -2.75 -3.69
N ALA A 71 10.59 -1.98 -2.74
CA ALA A 71 11.36 -0.93 -2.11
C ALA A 71 12.67 -1.56 -1.60
N THR A 72 13.79 -1.03 -2.08
CA THR A 72 15.13 -1.50 -1.73
C THR A 72 15.27 -1.54 -0.21
N PRO A 73 15.92 -2.56 0.36
CA PRO A 73 16.16 -2.61 1.81
C PRO A 73 16.78 -1.29 2.30
N GLY A 74 16.18 -0.71 3.34
CA GLY A 74 16.52 0.64 3.81
C GLY A 74 15.81 1.79 3.11
N GLN A 75 14.74 1.50 2.39
CA GLN A 75 13.79 2.52 1.94
C GLN A 75 12.44 2.29 2.63
N ARG A 76 11.70 3.37 2.82
CA ARG A 76 10.35 3.41 3.36
C ARG A 76 9.35 3.62 2.24
N VAL A 77 8.15 3.07 2.39
CA VAL A 77 7.04 3.36 1.48
C VAL A 77 6.35 4.64 1.92
N LYS A 78 6.19 5.59 1.00
CA LYS A 78 5.35 6.78 1.17
C LYS A 78 4.12 6.66 0.29
N LEU A 79 2.96 6.90 0.88
CA LEU A 79 1.66 6.94 0.22
C LEU A 79 1.17 8.39 0.19
N THR A 80 0.91 8.91 -1.01
CA THR A 80 0.41 10.27 -1.23
C THR A 80 -0.97 10.21 -1.89
N PHE A 81 -1.94 10.95 -1.37
CA PHE A 81 -3.29 10.97 -1.92
C PHE A 81 -3.44 12.09 -2.96
N ASN A 82 -4.03 11.74 -4.10
CA ASN A 82 -4.33 12.65 -5.20
C ASN A 82 -5.81 13.07 -5.15
N GLU A 83 -6.69 12.11 -4.82
CA GLU A 83 -8.12 12.32 -4.61
C GLU A 83 -8.58 11.52 -3.39
N PHE A 84 -9.52 12.08 -2.60
CA PHE A 84 -10.05 11.42 -1.42
C PHE A 84 -11.47 11.89 -1.10
N GLU A 85 -12.46 11.04 -1.37
CA GLU A 85 -13.87 11.22 -1.03
C GLU A 85 -14.43 9.88 -0.55
N ILE A 86 -14.42 9.67 0.76
CA ILE A 86 -15.03 8.54 1.46
C ILE A 86 -16.16 9.08 2.34
N GLU A 87 -17.14 8.25 2.73
CA GLU A 87 -18.21 8.67 3.64
C GLU A 87 -17.65 9.37 4.89
N GLN A 88 -18.27 10.48 5.28
CA GLN A 88 -17.82 11.23 6.43
C GLN A 88 -18.50 10.73 7.70
N HIS A 89 -17.71 10.29 8.67
CA HIS A 89 -18.17 9.92 9.99
C HIS A 89 -17.15 10.37 11.04
N GLN A 90 -17.62 10.74 12.24
CA GLN A 90 -16.75 11.27 13.31
C GLN A 90 -15.61 10.31 13.69
N GLU A 91 -15.92 9.01 13.74
CA GLU A 91 -14.94 7.95 14.06
C GLU A 91 -14.58 7.07 12.86
N CYS A 92 -14.99 7.46 11.64
CA CYS A 92 -14.81 6.64 10.43
C CYS A 92 -15.34 5.21 10.60
N ALA A 93 -16.52 5.06 11.21
CA ALA A 93 -17.06 3.76 11.61
C ALA A 93 -17.71 2.99 10.45
N TYR A 94 -18.20 3.72 9.45
CA TYR A 94 -18.79 3.19 8.22
C TYR A 94 -17.69 3.00 7.16
N ASP A 95 -17.73 3.73 6.05
CA ASP A 95 -16.67 3.66 5.05
C ASP A 95 -15.37 4.29 5.54
N HIS A 96 -14.27 3.57 5.39
CA HIS A 96 -12.93 4.06 5.75
C HIS A 96 -11.80 3.27 5.09
N LEU A 97 -10.66 3.94 4.95
CA LEU A 97 -9.39 3.34 4.56
C LEU A 97 -8.50 3.18 5.80
N GLU A 98 -8.08 1.95 6.09
CA GLU A 98 -7.05 1.63 7.08
C GLU A 98 -5.71 1.41 6.37
N VAL A 99 -4.67 2.07 6.85
CA VAL A 99 -3.31 1.93 6.34
C VAL A 99 -2.42 1.41 7.47
N PHE A 100 -1.67 0.36 7.19
CA PHE A 100 -0.88 -0.39 8.16
C PHE A 100 0.61 -0.35 7.83
N ASP A 101 1.43 -0.18 8.86
CA ASP A 101 2.89 -0.13 8.83
C ASP A 101 3.50 -1.53 8.78
N GLY A 102 3.32 -2.22 7.65
CA GLY A 102 3.84 -3.57 7.44
C GLY A 102 3.10 -4.31 6.34
N GLU A 103 3.18 -5.64 6.39
CA GLU A 103 2.70 -6.52 5.31
C GLU A 103 1.24 -6.97 5.47
N THR A 104 0.68 -6.84 6.68
CA THR A 104 -0.63 -7.44 7.00
C THR A 104 -1.48 -6.52 7.88
N GLU A 105 -2.77 -6.84 7.99
CA GLU A 105 -3.74 -6.21 8.92
C GLU A 105 -3.37 -6.35 10.42
N LYS A 106 -2.36 -7.16 10.76
CA LYS A 106 -1.84 -7.29 12.13
C LYS A 106 -0.73 -6.30 12.45
N SER A 107 -0.25 -5.56 11.44
CA SER A 107 0.81 -4.57 11.61
C SER A 107 0.25 -3.32 12.32
N PRO A 108 1.09 -2.43 12.88
CA PRO A 108 0.61 -1.18 13.48
C PRO A 108 -0.18 -0.33 12.47
N ILE A 109 -1.21 0.39 12.91
CA ILE A 109 -2.01 1.27 12.03
C ILE A 109 -1.28 2.62 11.88
N LEU A 110 -1.02 3.04 10.64
CA LEU A 110 -0.54 4.37 10.27
C LEU A 110 -1.68 5.39 10.24
N GLY A 111 -2.87 4.98 9.81
CA GLY A 111 -4.03 5.86 9.77
C GLY A 111 -5.33 5.15 9.44
N ARG A 112 -6.42 5.69 10.01
CA ARG A 112 -7.80 5.37 9.64
C ARG A 112 -8.43 6.62 9.06
N LEU A 113 -8.80 6.58 7.78
CA LEU A 113 -9.13 7.76 6.99
C LEU A 113 -10.54 7.66 6.41
N CYS A 114 -11.31 8.74 6.52
CA CYS A 114 -12.64 8.88 5.90
C CYS A 114 -12.98 10.36 5.66
N GLY A 115 -14.10 10.64 5.00
CA GLY A 115 -14.50 12.00 4.62
C GLY A 115 -13.88 12.48 3.31
N ASN A 116 -13.87 13.81 3.12
CA ASN A 116 -13.51 14.46 1.85
C ASN A 116 -12.27 15.37 1.93
N LYS A 117 -11.62 15.43 3.10
CA LYS A 117 -10.36 16.16 3.26
C LYS A 117 -9.24 15.28 2.73
N LEU A 118 -8.41 15.83 1.84
CA LEU A 118 -7.21 15.15 1.36
C LEU A 118 -6.28 14.84 2.54
N PRO A 119 -5.95 13.56 2.82
CA PRO A 119 -5.07 13.19 3.92
C PRO A 119 -3.63 13.63 3.65
N ASP A 120 -2.88 13.87 4.74
CA ASP A 120 -1.44 14.07 4.65
C ASP A 120 -0.75 12.77 4.18
N PRO A 121 0.40 12.85 3.49
CA PRO A 121 1.12 11.66 3.07
C PRO A 121 1.48 10.76 4.25
N LEU A 122 1.26 9.46 4.10
CA LEU A 122 1.59 8.46 5.11
C LEU A 122 2.91 7.79 4.75
N ILE A 123 3.83 7.71 5.71
CA ILE A 123 5.15 7.13 5.52
C ILE A 123 5.27 5.92 6.46
N ALA A 124 5.53 4.74 5.90
CA ALA A 124 5.79 3.54 6.67
C ALA A 124 7.15 3.62 7.39
N THR A 125 7.35 2.85 8.46
CA THR A 125 8.68 2.73 9.09
C THR A 125 9.60 1.83 8.30
N GLY A 126 9.05 0.93 7.47
CA GLY A 126 9.80 0.00 6.64
C GLY A 126 9.37 0.03 5.17
N ASN A 127 9.84 -0.98 4.44
CA ASN A 127 9.64 -1.12 3.01
C ASN A 127 8.33 -1.84 2.63
N LYS A 128 7.39 -1.98 3.58
CA LYS A 128 6.10 -2.65 3.40
C LYS A 128 4.99 -1.79 3.99
N MET A 129 3.87 -1.71 3.27
CA MET A 129 2.66 -1.03 3.70
C MET A 129 1.46 -1.84 3.23
N PHE A 130 0.46 -2.00 4.09
CA PHE A 130 -0.76 -2.75 3.79
C PHE A 130 -1.96 -1.81 3.89
N LEU A 131 -2.82 -1.82 2.87
CA LEU A 131 -4.01 -0.97 2.79
C LEU A 131 -5.26 -1.86 2.82
N ARG A 132 -6.26 -1.44 3.59
CA ARG A 132 -7.56 -2.11 3.68
C ARG A 132 -8.66 -1.06 3.60
N PHE A 133 -9.47 -1.14 2.55
CA PHE A 133 -10.68 -0.33 2.43
C PHE A 133 -11.89 -1.14 2.92
N ILE A 134 -12.69 -0.54 3.80
CA ILE A 134 -13.90 -1.12 4.37
C ILE A 134 -15.05 -0.19 4.00
N SER A 135 -16.18 -0.76 3.58
CA SER A 135 -17.42 -0.03 3.30
C SER A 135 -18.63 -0.73 3.91
N ASP A 136 -19.68 0.04 4.17
CA ASP A 136 -20.95 -0.45 4.70
C ASP A 136 -22.04 -0.56 3.61
N ALA A 137 -23.30 -0.80 4.00
CA ALA A 137 -24.40 -1.02 3.06
C ALA A 137 -24.98 0.28 2.46
N SER A 138 -24.48 1.46 2.84
CA SER A 138 -25.09 2.75 2.52
C SER A 138 -24.07 3.77 1.98
N VAL A 139 -24.55 4.98 1.64
CA VAL A 139 -23.81 6.20 1.25
C VAL A 139 -22.45 5.99 0.56
N GLN A 140 -22.47 5.84 -0.77
CA GLN A 140 -21.23 5.77 -1.56
C GLN A 140 -20.69 7.15 -1.95
N ARG A 141 -19.38 7.21 -2.18
CA ARG A 141 -18.62 8.37 -2.68
C ARG A 141 -17.64 7.95 -3.78
N LYS A 142 -16.83 8.88 -4.30
CA LYS A 142 -15.89 8.57 -5.40
C LYS A 142 -14.77 7.60 -5.01
N GLY A 143 -14.47 7.48 -3.71
CA GLY A 143 -13.36 6.68 -3.21
C GLY A 143 -12.08 7.49 -3.12
N PHE A 144 -10.93 6.87 -3.37
CA PHE A 144 -9.63 7.53 -3.28
C PHE A 144 -8.72 7.14 -4.45
N GLN A 145 -7.86 8.06 -4.83
CA GLN A 145 -6.71 7.82 -5.71
C GLN A 145 -5.46 8.17 -4.94
N ALA A 146 -4.50 7.25 -4.91
CA ALA A 146 -3.22 7.45 -4.24
C ALA A 146 -2.07 6.97 -5.12
N THR A 147 -0.92 7.62 -4.95
CA THR A 147 0.36 7.26 -5.53
C THR A 147 1.31 6.80 -4.43
N HIS A 148 2.19 5.87 -4.74
CA HIS A 148 3.23 5.42 -3.82
C HIS A 148 4.61 5.76 -4.37
N SER A 149 5.53 6.08 -3.47
CA SER A 149 6.94 6.30 -3.78
C SER A 149 7.80 5.68 -2.69
N THR A 150 9.10 5.55 -2.97
CA THR A 150 10.11 5.19 -1.98
C THR A 150 10.79 6.43 -1.45
N GLU A 151 11.01 6.48 -0.15
CA GLU A 151 11.86 7.48 0.50
C GLU A 151 12.96 6.76 1.29
N CYS A 152 14.12 7.40 1.44
CA CYS A 152 15.24 6.81 2.16
C CYS A 152 14.97 6.72 3.67
N GLY A 153 15.66 5.80 4.32
CA GLY A 153 15.58 5.59 5.76
C GLY A 153 14.75 4.37 6.15
N GLY A 154 14.60 4.18 7.46
CA GLY A 154 13.64 3.22 8.02
C GLY A 154 14.11 2.59 9.30
N ARG A 155 13.25 1.79 9.91
CA ARG A 155 13.62 0.90 11.01
C ARG A 155 13.84 -0.49 10.45
N LEU A 156 15.09 -0.96 10.50
CA LEU A 156 15.50 -2.23 9.94
C LEU A 156 15.87 -3.19 11.06
N LYS A 157 15.39 -4.43 10.97
CA LYS A 157 15.87 -5.50 11.85
C LYS A 157 17.19 -6.03 11.30
N ALA A 158 18.25 -5.91 12.09
CA ALA A 158 19.53 -6.51 11.76
C ALA A 158 19.43 -8.04 11.90
N GLU A 159 19.94 -8.76 10.91
CA GLU A 159 19.92 -10.22 10.86
C GLU A 159 21.34 -10.78 10.94
N ALA A 160 21.46 -12.06 11.31
CA ALA A 160 22.77 -12.73 11.39
C ALA A 160 23.45 -12.85 10.01
N LYS A 161 22.65 -12.88 8.93
CA LYS A 161 23.18 -12.79 7.57
C LYS A 161 23.29 -11.32 7.18
N PRO A 162 24.46 -10.86 6.70
CA PRO A 162 24.61 -9.51 6.17
C PRO A 162 23.56 -9.23 5.10
N LYS A 163 23.02 -8.01 5.13
CA LYS A 163 22.10 -7.48 4.13
C LYS A 163 22.60 -6.13 3.67
N ASP A 164 22.45 -5.87 2.38
CA ASP A 164 22.84 -4.60 1.80
C ASP A 164 21.85 -3.51 2.21
N LEU A 165 22.39 -2.32 2.46
CA LEU A 165 21.66 -1.11 2.78
C LEU A 165 22.05 -0.05 1.75
N TYR A 166 21.05 0.54 1.10
CA TYR A 166 21.28 1.51 0.04
C TYR A 166 20.81 2.91 0.47
N SER A 167 21.58 3.93 0.11
CA SER A 167 21.25 5.33 0.40
C SER A 167 19.95 5.78 -0.30
N HIS A 168 19.66 5.24 -1.48
CA HIS A 168 18.49 5.60 -2.29
C HIS A 168 18.03 4.43 -3.19
N ALA A 169 16.83 4.56 -3.76
CA ALA A 169 16.20 3.49 -4.53
C ALA A 169 16.83 3.20 -5.91
N GLN A 170 17.63 4.12 -6.44
CA GLN A 170 18.30 4.00 -7.75
C GLN A 170 19.82 3.84 -7.61
N PHE A 171 20.28 3.33 -6.47
CA PHE A 171 21.69 3.13 -6.20
C PHE A 171 22.35 2.28 -7.29
N GLY A 172 23.46 2.77 -7.85
CA GLY A 172 24.23 2.12 -8.91
C GLY A 172 23.95 2.67 -10.31
N ASP A 173 22.74 3.19 -10.57
CA ASP A 173 22.37 3.76 -11.87
C ASP A 173 22.43 5.30 -11.87
N ASN A 174 22.27 5.94 -10.71
CA ASN A 174 22.23 7.40 -10.55
C ASN A 174 22.95 7.86 -9.28
N ASN A 175 23.19 9.17 -9.21
CA ASN A 175 23.64 9.84 -7.98
C ASN A 175 22.50 9.86 -6.94
N TYR A 176 22.88 9.97 -5.66
CA TYR A 176 21.91 10.16 -4.59
C TYR A 176 21.12 11.49 -4.78
N PRO A 177 19.86 11.57 -4.31
CA PRO A 177 19.06 12.78 -4.46
C PRO A 177 19.67 13.97 -3.73
N VAL A 178 19.55 15.16 -4.32
CA VAL A 178 19.95 16.41 -3.66
C VAL A 178 19.08 16.68 -2.43
N GLN A 179 19.68 17.24 -1.37
CA GLN A 179 18.98 17.59 -0.12
C GLN A 179 18.27 16.40 0.56
N ALA A 180 18.81 15.19 0.39
CA ALA A 180 18.28 14.01 1.07
C ALA A 180 18.66 14.04 2.57
N ASP A 181 17.67 13.98 3.46
CA ASP A 181 17.85 13.81 4.91
C ASP A 181 17.24 12.47 5.33
N CYS A 182 18.10 11.47 5.51
CA CYS A 182 17.72 10.08 5.67
C CYS A 182 18.19 9.53 7.02
N ASP A 183 17.25 8.97 7.79
CA ASP A 183 17.56 8.30 9.05
C ASP A 183 17.30 6.79 8.95
N TRP A 184 18.30 5.97 9.28
CA TRP A 184 18.17 4.52 9.41
C TRP A 184 18.41 4.08 10.85
N LEU A 185 17.46 3.35 11.41
CA LEU A 185 17.60 2.72 12.72
C LEU A 185 17.75 1.21 12.55
N LEU A 186 18.97 0.72 12.74
CA LEU A 186 19.29 -0.70 12.73
C LEU A 186 19.08 -1.29 14.13
N VAL A 187 18.22 -2.31 14.24
CA VAL A 187 17.85 -2.93 15.51
C VAL A 187 18.25 -4.40 15.51
N ALA A 188 19.24 -4.74 16.31
CA ALA A 188 19.64 -6.12 16.55
C ALA A 188 18.77 -6.80 17.63
N GLU A 189 18.78 -8.13 17.65
CA GLU A 189 18.18 -8.90 18.74
C GLU A 189 18.94 -8.67 20.05
N ARG A 190 18.25 -8.87 21.18
CA ARG A 190 18.82 -8.64 22.51
C ARG A 190 20.09 -9.47 22.70
N GLY A 191 21.20 -8.81 23.03
CA GLY A 191 22.50 -9.44 23.26
C GLY A 191 23.37 -9.58 22.00
N ALA A 192 22.86 -9.22 20.82
CA ALA A 192 23.65 -9.07 19.61
C ALA A 192 24.13 -7.62 19.43
N ARG A 193 25.17 -7.45 18.61
CA ARG A 193 25.67 -6.14 18.17
C ARG A 193 25.47 -6.00 16.67
N VAL A 194 25.23 -4.77 16.22
CA VAL A 194 25.21 -4.44 14.79
C VAL A 194 26.65 -4.20 14.35
N GLU A 195 27.03 -4.79 13.22
CA GLU A 195 28.27 -4.50 12.52
C GLU A 195 27.91 -3.91 11.16
N LEU A 196 28.53 -2.79 10.81
CA LEU A 196 28.29 -2.08 9.56
C LEU A 196 29.61 -1.94 8.81
N SER A 197 29.59 -2.29 7.53
CA SER A 197 30.72 -2.11 6.62
C SER A 197 30.22 -1.40 5.36
N PHE A 198 30.99 -0.41 4.90
CA PHE A 198 30.75 0.22 3.62
C PHE A 198 31.35 -0.66 2.52
N GLN A 199 30.51 -1.13 1.59
CA GLN A 199 30.97 -1.83 0.39
C GLN A 199 31.36 -0.85 -0.73
N THR A 200 30.66 0.28 -0.78
CA THR A 200 30.91 1.39 -1.68
C THR A 200 30.57 2.65 -0.92
N PHE A 201 31.44 3.65 -0.96
CA PHE A 201 31.22 4.93 -0.32
C PHE A 201 31.67 6.05 -1.25
N GLU A 202 30.69 6.78 -1.80
CA GLU A 202 30.92 7.93 -2.66
C GLU A 202 29.94 9.03 -2.24
N VAL A 203 30.43 9.97 -1.43
CA VAL A 203 29.70 11.13 -0.91
C VAL A 203 30.56 12.37 -1.17
N GLU A 204 29.95 13.52 -1.44
CA GLU A 204 30.69 14.76 -1.72
C GLU A 204 31.81 15.01 -0.70
N GLU A 205 33.04 15.16 -1.19
CA GLU A 205 34.23 15.35 -0.35
C GLU A 205 34.37 16.82 0.04
N GLU A 206 34.52 17.08 1.34
CA GLU A 206 34.82 18.40 1.89
C GLU A 206 35.66 18.24 3.16
N ALA A 207 36.54 19.20 3.45
CA ALA A 207 37.52 19.11 4.54
C ALA A 207 36.92 18.76 5.92
N ASP A 208 35.72 19.27 6.20
CA ASP A 208 35.00 19.04 7.46
C ASP A 208 33.72 18.19 7.29
N CYS A 209 33.50 17.58 6.12
CA CYS A 209 32.25 16.91 5.76
C CYS A 209 31.02 17.81 6.05
N GLY A 210 31.10 19.06 5.59
CA GLY A 210 30.10 20.10 5.84
C GLY A 210 28.97 20.15 4.81
N TYR A 211 29.16 19.56 3.64
CA TYR A 211 28.14 19.43 2.59
C TYR A 211 27.35 18.14 2.80
N ASP A 212 27.72 17.07 2.10
CA ASP A 212 27.09 15.77 2.24
C ASP A 212 27.90 14.86 3.17
N TYR A 213 27.21 14.08 4.01
CA TYR A 213 27.87 13.20 4.96
C TYR A 213 26.97 12.05 5.42
N VAL A 214 27.61 11.03 5.97
CA VAL A 214 26.96 9.96 6.75
C VAL A 214 27.42 10.06 8.19
N GLU A 215 26.48 10.13 9.13
CA GLU A 215 26.76 10.07 10.57
C GLU A 215 26.31 8.73 11.16
N LEU A 216 27.15 8.15 12.00
CA LEU A 216 26.84 6.94 12.75
C LEU A 216 26.68 7.26 14.23
N PHE A 217 25.60 6.76 14.83
CA PHE A 217 25.29 6.95 16.24
C PHE A 217 25.09 5.59 16.94
N ASP A 218 25.65 5.43 18.13
CA ASP A 218 25.45 4.26 18.99
C ASP A 218 24.25 4.49 19.92
N GLY A 219 23.05 4.38 19.36
CA GLY A 219 21.79 4.53 20.09
C GLY A 219 20.57 4.60 19.19
N HIS A 220 19.44 5.03 19.74
CA HIS A 220 18.16 5.04 19.03
C HIS A 220 17.88 6.31 18.22
N ASP A 221 18.64 7.38 18.46
CA ASP A 221 18.45 8.69 17.84
C ASP A 221 19.74 9.52 17.83
N LYS A 222 19.66 10.73 17.25
CA LYS A 222 20.78 11.66 17.07
C LYS A 222 21.34 12.25 18.39
N SER A 223 20.70 12.01 19.54
CA SER A 223 21.21 12.42 20.85
C SER A 223 22.23 11.45 21.45
N ALA A 224 22.34 10.24 20.87
CA ALA A 224 23.27 9.22 21.32
C ALA A 224 24.73 9.54 20.97
N MET A 225 25.64 8.68 21.42
CA MET A 225 27.07 8.83 21.13
C MET A 225 27.31 8.78 19.61
N ARG A 226 27.82 9.87 19.03
CA ARG A 226 28.24 9.87 17.63
C ARG A 226 29.56 9.11 17.49
N LEU A 227 29.52 8.01 16.74
CA LEU A 227 30.68 7.20 16.41
C LEU A 227 31.57 7.86 15.36
N GLY A 228 30.97 8.60 14.43
CA GLY A 228 31.72 9.34 13.43
C GLY A 228 30.82 10.07 12.42
N ARG A 229 31.46 10.96 11.66
CA ARG A 229 30.92 11.60 10.46
C ARG A 229 31.88 11.28 9.32
N PHE A 230 31.34 10.84 8.19
CA PHE A 230 32.10 10.34 7.05
C PHE A 230 31.63 11.02 5.77
N CYS A 231 32.55 11.38 4.89
CA CYS A 231 32.31 11.91 3.54
C CYS A 231 33.53 11.57 2.65
N GLY A 232 33.43 11.86 1.35
CA GLY A 232 34.47 11.52 0.37
C GLY A 232 34.24 10.17 -0.32
N SER A 233 35.31 9.66 -0.92
CA SER A 233 35.29 8.41 -1.69
C SER A 233 36.26 7.37 -1.11
N GLY A 234 35.85 6.10 -1.06
CA GLY A 234 36.66 5.00 -0.49
C GLY A 234 36.09 3.61 -0.65
#